data_AF-A0A8S1HET4-F1
#
_entry.id   AF-A0A8S1HET4-F1
#
_cell.length_a   1.000
_cell.length_b   1.000
_cell.length_c   1.000
_cell.angle_alpha   90.00
_cell.angle_beta   90.00
_cell.angle_gamma   90.00
#
_symmetry.space_group_name_H-M   'P 1'
#
loop_
_entity.id
_entity.type
_entity.pdbx_description
1 polymer ?
#
loop_
_entity_poly.entity_id
_entity_poly.type
_entity_poly.pdbx_seq_one_letter_code
_entity_poly.pdbx_strand_id
1 'polypeptide(L)'
;MGQFGSKRKEEPTATEIRRTNPLAKRPKTDDFFNKYASLMKAKGVLPDIFLVHEAPSAQYVDEDGDVANEFYQETMSEGEKRRLCRLVENIRPKGKERYTIPRLSADVPLVMWEVKP
;
A
#
# COMPACT_ATOMS: atom_id res chain seq x y z
N MET A 1 41.79 46.84 -52.53
CA MET A 1 43.24 46.56 -52.54
C MET A 1 43.56 45.68 -51.35
N GLY A 2 44.19 44.53 -51.59
CA GLY A 2 45.02 43.83 -50.59
C GLY A 2 44.32 42.85 -49.66
N GLN A 3 44.51 41.55 -49.95
CA GLN A 3 44.34 40.42 -49.04
C GLN A 3 45.23 40.55 -47.80
N PHE A 4 44.96 39.80 -46.71
CA PHE A 4 45.85 38.75 -46.19
C PHE A 4 45.22 38.10 -44.94
N GLY A 5 45.10 36.78 -44.98
CA GLY A 5 44.54 35.97 -43.92
C GLY A 5 45.44 35.84 -42.69
N SER A 6 44.86 35.37 -41.59
CA SER A 6 45.61 34.84 -40.46
C SER A 6 44.86 33.68 -39.83
N LYS A 7 45.50 32.50 -39.85
CA LYS A 7 45.04 31.25 -39.26
C LYS A 7 44.97 31.38 -37.73
N ARG A 8 43.88 30.99 -37.09
CA ARG A 8 43.90 30.49 -35.71
C ARG A 8 43.12 29.18 -35.63
N LYS A 9 43.78 28.21 -35.01
CA LYS A 9 43.38 26.81 -34.85
C LYS A 9 42.14 26.72 -33.96
N GLU A 10 41.25 25.81 -34.32
CA GLU A 10 40.27 25.22 -33.42
C GLU A 10 40.98 24.34 -32.39
N GLU A 11 40.60 24.44 -31.12
CA GLU A 11 40.59 23.29 -30.21
C GLU A 11 39.26 23.27 -29.45
N PRO A 12 38.60 22.10 -29.35
CA PRO A 12 37.24 21.98 -28.90
C PRO A 12 37.09 22.06 -27.38
N THR A 13 35.91 22.53 -27.01
CA THR A 13 35.28 22.71 -25.71
C THR A 13 35.55 21.58 -24.70
N ALA A 14 35.88 22.01 -23.48
CA ALA A 14 35.92 21.18 -22.28
C ALA A 14 34.66 20.30 -22.21
N THR A 15 34.87 19.00 -22.36
CA THR A 15 33.86 17.97 -22.22
C THR A 15 33.27 18.08 -20.83
N GLU A 16 32.08 18.64 -20.74
CA GLU A 16 31.23 18.63 -19.56
C GLU A 16 30.94 17.16 -19.23
N ILE A 17 31.71 16.59 -18.29
CA ILE A 17 31.52 15.25 -17.78
C ILE A 17 30.17 15.25 -17.06
N ARG A 18 29.10 14.99 -17.81
CA ARG A 18 27.81 14.59 -17.26
C ARG A 18 28.04 13.28 -16.53
N ARG A 19 28.34 13.37 -15.24
CA ARG A 19 28.20 12.26 -14.30
C ARG A 19 26.72 11.91 -14.26
N THR A 20 26.27 11.05 -15.17
CA THR A 20 25.00 10.37 -15.00
C THR A 20 25.19 9.41 -13.84
N ASN A 21 24.83 9.86 -12.63
CA ASN A 21 24.56 8.91 -11.56
C ASN A 21 23.52 7.93 -12.12
N PRO A 22 23.82 6.63 -12.27
CA PRO A 22 22.79 5.70 -12.66
C PRO A 22 21.74 5.76 -11.56
N LEU A 23 20.50 6.16 -11.91
CA LEU A 23 19.37 6.00 -11.01
C LEU A 23 19.45 4.54 -10.52
N ALA A 24 19.65 4.36 -9.20
CA ALA A 24 19.65 3.05 -8.60
C ALA A 24 18.39 2.34 -9.10
N LYS A 25 18.57 1.31 -9.94
CA LYS A 25 17.45 0.56 -10.52
C LYS A 25 16.66 0.05 -9.33
N ARG A 26 15.44 0.57 -9.14
CA ARG A 26 14.55 0.04 -8.12
C ARG A 26 14.49 -1.47 -8.33
N PRO A 27 14.75 -2.29 -7.30
CA PRO A 27 14.66 -3.72 -7.46
C PRO A 27 13.28 -4.01 -8.03
N LYS A 28 13.24 -4.83 -9.09
CA LYS A 28 11.95 -5.19 -9.68
C LYS A 28 11.16 -5.91 -8.57
N THR A 29 9.86 -5.66 -8.50
CA THR A 29 8.95 -6.30 -7.55
C THR A 29 9.17 -7.81 -7.47
N ASP A 30 9.52 -8.42 -8.60
CA ASP A 30 9.79 -9.86 -8.73
C ASP A 30 11.07 -10.30 -8.00
N ASP A 31 12.13 -9.49 -8.00
CA ASP A 31 13.39 -9.80 -7.31
C ASP A 31 13.16 -9.86 -5.79
N PHE A 32 12.29 -8.98 -5.29
CA PHE A 32 11.89 -8.94 -3.89
C PHE A 32 11.17 -10.24 -3.50
N PHE A 33 10.14 -10.65 -4.25
CA PHE A 33 9.40 -11.88 -3.95
C PHE A 33 10.27 -13.14 -4.05
N ASN A 34 11.15 -13.23 -5.05
CA ASN A 34 12.05 -14.37 -5.22
C ASN A 34 13.02 -14.55 -4.05
N LYS A 35 13.52 -13.45 -3.48
CA LYS A 35 14.39 -13.47 -2.30
C LYS A 35 13.67 -14.06 -1.09
N TYR A 36 12.42 -13.66 -0.84
CA TYR A 36 11.66 -14.17 0.31
C TYR A 36 11.13 -15.58 0.09
N ALA A 37 10.76 -15.95 -1.14
CA ALA A 37 10.42 -17.32 -1.48
C ALA A 37 11.59 -18.28 -1.15
N SER A 38 12.82 -17.87 -1.47
CA SER A 38 14.02 -18.62 -1.12
C SER A 38 14.22 -18.72 0.39
N LEU A 39 13.98 -17.63 1.12
CA LEU A 39 14.05 -17.62 2.59
C LEU A 39 13.01 -18.55 3.23
N MET A 40 11.77 -18.53 2.74
CA MET A 40 10.69 -19.40 3.21
C MET A 40 11.01 -20.87 2.97
N LYS A 41 11.55 -21.22 1.80
CA LYS A 41 11.99 -22.59 1.50
C LYS A 41 13.13 -23.05 2.41
N ALA A 42 14.09 -22.17 2.73
CA ALA A 42 15.26 -22.53 3.52
C ALA A 42 14.99 -22.59 5.03
N LYS A 43 14.18 -21.67 5.56
CA LYS A 43 13.97 -21.51 7.02
C LYS A 43 12.59 -21.93 7.50
N GLY A 44 11.61 -22.10 6.60
CA GLY A 44 10.23 -22.43 6.97
C GLY A 44 9.50 -21.31 7.73
N VAL A 45 10.03 -20.09 7.74
CA VAL A 45 9.46 -18.95 8.48
C VAL A 45 8.89 -17.93 7.50
N LEU A 46 7.65 -17.51 7.74
CA LEU A 46 7.00 -16.43 7.00
C LEU A 46 7.56 -15.07 7.46
N PRO A 47 8.14 -14.27 6.55
CA PRO A 47 8.62 -12.93 6.86
C PRO A 47 7.53 -11.99 7.37
N ASP A 48 7.83 -11.19 8.40
CA ASP A 48 6.89 -10.24 8.99
C ASP A 48 6.41 -9.16 8.01
N ILE A 49 7.20 -8.87 6.96
CA ILE A 49 6.81 -7.94 5.89
C ILE A 49 5.57 -8.40 5.10
N PHE A 50 5.18 -9.67 5.20
CA PHE A 50 3.94 -10.18 4.60
C PHE A 50 2.76 -10.17 5.56
N LEU A 51 2.97 -9.76 6.82
CA LEU A 51 1.95 -9.76 7.85
C LEU A 51 1.36 -8.36 8.04
N VAL A 52 0.04 -8.33 8.19
CA VAL A 52 -0.76 -7.15 8.50
C VAL A 52 -1.17 -7.25 9.96
N HIS A 53 -0.69 -6.31 10.76
CA HIS A 53 -0.95 -6.25 12.21
C HIS A 53 -2.14 -5.34 12.55
N GLU A 54 -2.46 -4.39 11.67
CA GLU A 54 -3.58 -3.46 11.81
C GLU A 54 -4.27 -3.24 10.48
N ALA A 55 -5.59 -3.07 10.50
CA ALA A 55 -6.36 -2.72 9.32
C ALA A 55 -7.44 -1.69 9.67
N PRO A 56 -7.92 -0.91 8.68
CA PRO A 56 -9.13 -0.13 8.84
C PRO A 56 -10.30 -1.04 9.23
N SER A 57 -11.00 -0.72 10.32
CA SER A 57 -12.19 -1.43 10.74
C SER A 57 -13.40 -0.95 9.93
N ALA A 58 -14.31 -1.87 9.62
CA ALA A 58 -15.62 -1.55 9.03
C ALA A 58 -16.67 -1.17 10.10
N GLN A 59 -16.25 -1.05 11.36
CA GLN A 59 -17.12 -0.76 12.49
C GLN A 59 -17.21 0.74 12.78
N TYR A 60 -18.33 1.11 13.37
CA TYR A 60 -18.65 2.43 13.86
C TYR A 60 -18.93 2.38 15.35
N VAL A 61 -18.78 3.54 15.98
CA VAL A 61 -19.05 3.80 17.40
C VAL A 61 -20.15 4.85 17.47
N ASP A 62 -21.22 4.57 18.21
CA ASP A 62 -22.30 5.53 18.40
C ASP A 62 -22.01 6.54 19.53
N GLU A 63 -23.04 7.28 19.95
CA GLU A 63 -22.94 8.27 21.04
C GLU A 63 -22.72 7.63 22.40
N ASP A 64 -23.28 6.44 22.63
CA ASP A 64 -23.20 5.68 23.88
C ASP A 64 -21.89 4.87 23.99
N GLY A 65 -21.17 4.73 22.87
CA GLY A 65 -19.90 4.02 22.80
C GLY A 65 -20.03 2.56 22.38
N ASP A 66 -21.21 2.14 21.94
CA ASP A 66 -21.44 0.82 21.39
C ASP A 66 -20.72 0.68 20.05
N VAL A 67 -20.28 -0.54 19.73
CA VAL A 67 -19.49 -0.83 18.53
C VAL A 67 -20.24 -1.81 17.64
N ALA A 68 -20.57 -1.39 16.43
CA ALA A 68 -21.27 -2.24 15.45
C ALA A 68 -20.87 -1.88 14.02
N ASN A 69 -21.14 -2.78 13.08
CA ASN A 69 -20.98 -2.48 11.65
C ASN A 69 -22.06 -1.49 11.18
N GLU A 70 -23.27 -1.60 11.72
CA GLU A 70 -24.43 -0.80 11.36
C GLU A 70 -25.31 -0.57 12.58
N PHE A 71 -25.87 0.63 12.71
CA PHE A 71 -26.80 0.99 13.76
C PHE A 71 -28.19 1.18 13.17
N TYR A 72 -29.21 0.94 13.99
CA TYR A 72 -30.60 1.11 13.59
C TYR A 72 -31.40 1.77 14.71
N GLN A 73 -32.34 2.63 14.34
CA GLN A 73 -33.27 3.29 15.25
C GLN A 73 -34.71 3.02 14.83
N GLU A 74 -35.59 2.87 15.81
CA GLU A 74 -37.02 2.80 15.57
C GLU A 74 -37.55 4.21 15.33
N THR A 75 -38.17 4.43 14.17
CA THR A 75 -38.86 5.69 13.86
C THR A 75 -40.36 5.51 13.96
N MET A 76 -41.02 6.48 14.59
CA MET A 76 -42.47 6.61 14.64
C MET A 76 -42.86 7.83 13.82
N SER A 77 -43.24 7.60 12.56
CA SER A 77 -43.97 8.61 11.81
C SER A 77 -45.39 8.67 12.37
N GLU A 78 -45.90 9.86 12.65
CA GLU A 78 -47.22 10.06 13.26
C GLU A 78 -48.31 9.37 12.42
N GLY A 79 -48.92 8.31 12.96
CA GLY A 79 -49.95 7.50 12.28
C GLY A 79 -49.44 6.30 11.47
N GLU A 80 -48.12 6.08 11.35
CA GLU A 80 -47.53 4.96 10.60
C GLU A 80 -47.05 3.83 11.53
N LYS A 81 -46.95 2.61 10.99
CA LYS A 81 -46.38 1.47 11.74
C LYS A 81 -44.90 1.74 12.02
N ARG A 82 -44.44 1.33 13.20
CA ARG A 82 -43.03 1.43 13.60
C ARG A 82 -42.13 0.78 12.57
N ARG A 83 -41.06 1.50 12.18
CA ARG A 83 -40.06 1.00 11.23
C ARG A 83 -38.67 1.12 11.84
N LEU A 84 -37.87 0.08 11.60
CA LEU A 84 -36.47 0.07 11.92
C LEU A 84 -35.71 0.71 10.76
N CYS A 85 -35.10 1.86 10.99
CA CYS A 85 -34.34 2.60 9.98
C CYS A 85 -32.86 2.57 10.34
N ARG A 86 -31.99 2.41 9.33
CA ARG A 86 -30.54 2.47 9.53
C ARG A 86 -30.14 3.88 10.00
N LEU A 87 -29.41 3.94 11.10
CA LEU A 87 -28.82 5.16 11.62
C LEU A 87 -27.49 5.42 10.92
N VAL A 88 -27.34 6.63 10.37
CA VAL A 88 -26.13 7.09 9.67
C VAL A 88 -25.57 8.37 10.29
N GLU A 89 -26.38 9.06 11.08
CA GLU A 89 -26.02 10.31 11.75
C GLU A 89 -25.35 10.02 13.10
N ASN A 90 -24.46 10.92 13.52
CA ASN A 90 -23.74 10.91 14.81
C ASN A 90 -22.94 9.64 15.16
N ILE A 91 -22.76 8.71 14.21
CA ILE A 91 -21.86 7.57 14.35
C ILE A 91 -20.45 7.93 13.87
N ARG A 92 -19.43 7.50 14.60
CA ARG A 92 -18.02 7.75 14.30
C ARG A 92 -17.34 6.47 13.83
N PRO A 93 -16.46 6.51 12.81
CA PRO A 93 -15.71 5.32 12.43
C PRO A 93 -14.77 4.91 13.56
N LYS A 94 -14.69 3.60 13.87
CA LYS A 94 -13.80 3.05 14.90
C LYS A 94 -12.31 3.32 14.58
N GLY A 95 -11.97 3.49 13.30
CA GLY A 95 -10.61 3.73 12.85
C GLY A 95 -9.88 2.42 12.55
N LYS A 96 -8.61 2.32 12.96
CA LYS A 96 -7.81 1.11 12.76
C LYS A 96 -7.98 0.14 13.92
N GLU A 97 -8.08 -1.14 13.60
CA GLU A 97 -8.15 -2.22 14.57
C GLU A 97 -6.90 -3.10 14.46
N ARG A 98 -6.27 -3.33 15.60
CA ARG A 98 -5.11 -4.20 15.71
C ARG A 98 -5.57 -5.65 15.85
N TYR A 99 -5.02 -6.52 15.01
CA TYR A 99 -5.31 -7.94 15.09
C TYR A 99 -4.55 -8.60 16.25
N THR A 100 -5.23 -9.48 16.98
CA THR A 100 -4.59 -10.35 17.99
C THR A 100 -3.62 -11.33 17.35
N ILE A 101 -3.98 -11.83 16.16
CA ILE A 101 -3.14 -12.69 15.32
C ILE A 101 -2.93 -11.96 13.99
N PRO A 102 -1.67 -11.64 13.60
CA PRO A 102 -1.39 -10.97 12.34
C PRO A 102 -1.92 -11.76 11.15
N ARG A 103 -2.44 -11.06 10.15
CA ARG A 103 -3.04 -11.66 8.95
C ARG A 103 -2.08 -11.58 7.78
N LEU A 104 -2.22 -12.47 6.80
CA LEU A 104 -1.46 -12.37 5.56
C LEU A 104 -1.94 -11.16 4.74
N SER A 105 -1.01 -10.39 4.18
CA SER A 105 -1.33 -9.32 3.24
C SER A 105 -1.94 -9.89 1.96
N ALA A 106 -3.05 -9.29 1.51
CA ALA A 106 -3.75 -9.70 0.29
C ALA A 106 -2.94 -9.41 -0.99
N ASP A 107 -1.99 -8.49 -0.93
CA ASP A 107 -1.17 -8.07 -2.07
C ASP A 107 0.03 -9.01 -2.31
N VAL A 108 0.22 -10.01 -1.45
CA VAL A 108 1.36 -10.93 -1.52
C VAL A 108 0.93 -12.22 -2.23
N PRO A 109 1.50 -12.55 -3.40
CA PRO A 109 1.21 -13.80 -4.08
C PRO A 109 1.90 -14.98 -3.37
N LEU A 110 1.25 -15.52 -2.34
CA LEU A 110 1.73 -16.67 -1.57
C LEU A 110 0.93 -17.93 -1.91
N VAL A 111 1.63 -19.00 -2.29
CA VAL A 111 1.04 -20.33 -2.41
C VAL A 111 1.03 -20.98 -1.02
N MET A 112 -0.16 -21.14 -0.43
CA MET A 112 -0.33 -21.75 0.90
C MET A 112 -0.28 -23.28 0.86
N TRP A 113 -0.69 -23.87 -0.26
CA TRP A 113 -0.72 -25.32 -0.45
C TRP A 113 -0.49 -25.67 -1.91
N GLU A 114 0.30 -26.71 -2.16
CA GLU A 114 0.57 -27.25 -3.49
C GLU A 114 0.49 -28.78 -3.40
N VAL A 115 -0.21 -29.41 -4.36
CA VAL A 115 -0.23 -30.88 -4.48
C VAL A 115 0.85 -31.27 -5.46
N LYS A 116 1.75 -32.16 -5.05
CA LYS A 116 2.74 -32.73 -5.98
C LYS A 116 2.05 -33.75 -6.89
N PRO A 117 2.27 -33.68 -8.21
CA PRO A 117 1.82 -34.71 -9.13
C PRO A 117 2.54 -36.05 -8.91
#